data_AF-A0A914NIJ1-F1
#
_entry.id   AF-A0A914NIJ1-F1
#
_cell.length_a   1.000
_cell.length_b   1.000
_cell.length_c   1.000
_cell.angle_alpha   90.00
_cell.angle_beta   90.00
_cell.angle_gamma   90.00
#
_symmetry.space_group_name_H-M   'P 1'
#
loop_
_entity.id
_entity.type
_entity.pdbx_description
1 polymer ?
#
loop_
_entity_poly.entity_id
_entity_poly.type
_entity_poly.pdbx_seq_one_letter_code
_entity_poly.pdbx_strand_id
1 'polypeptide(L)'
;MASRSELHVISCSKGFAIGSLRLLNALDDNEINFRFGMIALNESLVNFDFAESDATAILILEKDSVFQHLLDEKFMEVFPKTILVTGRGYPDICTRQFLNWLASQLPNIPMFILTDADPYGIEIFLTYKYGSDRSWIESGGITLPQLKWIGFLPSEANNLSVPENQLLKLTNSDKRRIEKLSKRVLLLEENAVFDEVDFLILKGRV
;
A
#
# COMPACT_ATOMS: atom_id res chain seq x y z
N MET A 1 -26.34 11.35 5.17
CA MET A 1 -25.60 10.66 6.24
C MET A 1 -24.20 11.23 6.23
N ALA A 2 -23.75 11.77 7.37
CA ALA A 2 -22.51 12.52 7.49
C ALA A 2 -21.27 11.61 7.33
N SER A 3 -20.24 12.07 6.62
CA SER A 3 -18.96 11.36 6.54
C SER A 3 -18.27 11.33 7.92
N ARG A 4 -17.39 10.35 8.20
CA ARG A 4 -16.68 10.27 9.50
C ARG A 4 -15.87 11.53 9.82
N SER A 5 -15.38 12.20 8.79
CA SER A 5 -14.72 13.51 8.83
C SER A 5 -15.63 14.62 9.39
N GLU A 6 -16.95 14.53 9.20
CA GLU A 6 -17.93 15.48 9.76
C GLU A 6 -18.26 15.21 11.23
N LEU A 7 -17.81 14.08 11.80
CA LEU A 7 -18.11 13.66 13.18
C LEU A 7 -16.95 13.90 14.17
N HIS A 8 -15.89 14.61 13.77
CA HIS A 8 -14.67 14.79 14.58
C HIS A 8 -14.08 13.49 15.16
N VAL A 9 -14.38 12.34 14.53
CA VAL A 9 -13.78 11.05 14.91
C VAL A 9 -12.44 10.96 14.19
N ILE A 10 -11.39 11.46 14.84
CA ILE A 10 -10.01 11.38 14.35
C ILE A 10 -9.61 9.91 14.33
N SER A 11 -9.45 9.31 13.15
CA SER A 11 -8.84 7.99 13.04
C SER A 11 -7.35 8.13 13.34
N CYS A 12 -6.86 7.42 14.35
CA CYS A 12 -5.44 7.42 14.67
C CYS A 12 -4.68 6.83 13.48
N SER A 13 -3.89 7.67 12.81
CA SER A 13 -3.07 7.24 11.69
C SER A 13 -1.92 6.35 12.17
N LYS A 14 -1.65 5.29 11.42
CA LYS A 14 -0.60 4.30 11.68
C LYS A 14 0.52 4.36 10.65
N GLY A 15 0.28 5.03 9.52
CA GLY A 15 1.19 5.02 8.40
C GLY A 15 2.42 5.91 8.59
N PHE A 16 3.52 5.54 7.94
CA PHE A 16 4.75 6.32 7.90
C PHE A 16 5.27 6.42 6.47
N ALA A 17 5.96 7.52 6.18
CA ALA A 17 6.73 7.67 4.95
C ALA A 17 8.10 8.30 5.21
N ILE A 18 9.04 7.97 4.34
CA ILE A 18 10.41 8.51 4.33
C ILE A 18 10.93 8.53 2.90
N GLY A 19 11.80 9.49 2.59
CA GLY A 19 12.58 9.47 1.38
C GLY A 19 12.45 10.73 0.54
N SER A 20 12.60 10.56 -0.77
CA SER A 20 12.76 11.63 -1.73
C SER A 20 11.47 12.42 -1.95
N LEU A 21 11.06 13.24 -0.99
CA LEU A 21 9.82 14.01 -1.03
C LEU A 21 9.92 15.27 -0.16
N ARG A 22 9.44 16.39 -0.69
CA ARG A 22 9.21 17.63 0.06
C ARG A 22 7.78 18.09 -0.18
N LEU A 23 7.12 18.54 0.88
CA LEU A 23 5.82 19.19 0.80
C LEU A 23 6.01 20.67 1.09
N LEU A 24 5.39 21.52 0.27
CA LEU A 24 5.58 22.95 0.28
C LEU A 24 4.23 23.66 0.30
N ASN A 25 4.15 24.75 1.05
CA ASN A 25 3.06 25.70 0.98
C ASN A 25 3.45 26.89 0.09
N ALA A 26 2.47 27.43 -0.64
CA ALA A 26 2.64 28.56 -1.54
C ALA A 26 2.70 29.90 -0.81
N LEU A 27 2.06 29.97 0.36
CA LEU A 27 1.81 31.21 1.10
C LEU A 27 2.72 31.42 2.32
N ASP A 28 3.42 30.38 2.77
CA ASP A 28 4.38 30.45 3.85
C ASP A 28 5.62 29.58 3.58
N ASP A 29 6.72 29.84 4.30
CA ASP A 29 7.96 29.06 4.23
C ASP A 29 7.85 27.73 4.98
N ASN A 30 6.63 27.24 5.24
CA ASN A 30 6.44 25.95 5.91
C ASN A 30 6.70 24.82 4.92
N GLU A 31 7.63 23.95 5.28
CA GLU A 31 7.97 22.77 4.50
C GLU A 31 8.11 21.54 5.37
N ILE A 32 7.80 20.39 4.77
CA ILE A 32 8.08 19.09 5.37
C ILE A 32 8.98 18.32 4.41
N ASN A 33 10.18 17.97 4.87
CA ASN A 33 11.16 17.24 4.08
C ASN A 33 11.33 15.81 4.61
N PHE A 34 10.85 14.84 3.81
CA PHE A 34 10.85 13.40 4.15
C PHE A 34 12.25 12.77 4.01
N ARG A 35 13.24 13.49 3.46
CA ARG A 35 14.62 12.98 3.36
C ARG A 35 15.34 12.99 4.71
N PHE A 36 14.90 13.81 5.66
CA PHE A 36 15.57 13.99 6.95
C PHE A 36 14.99 13.15 8.09
N GLY A 37 13.94 12.36 7.83
CA GLY A 37 13.36 11.50 8.83
C GLY A 37 12.09 10.81 8.39
N MET A 38 11.70 9.81 9.18
CA MET A 38 10.43 9.14 9.05
C MET A 38 9.30 10.02 9.57
N ILE A 39 8.27 10.24 8.75
CA ILE A 39 7.17 11.14 9.04
C ILE A 39 5.88 10.33 9.15
N ALA A 40 5.14 10.54 10.24
CA ALA A 40 3.83 9.92 10.43
C ALA A 40 2.83 10.56 9.46
N LEU A 41 2.16 9.70 8.67
CA LEU A 41 1.11 10.14 7.78
C LEU A 41 -0.08 10.63 8.61
N ASN A 42 -0.68 11.75 8.24
CA ASN A 42 -1.85 12.28 8.95
C ASN A 42 -2.64 13.22 8.02
N GLU A 43 -3.82 13.64 8.45
CA GLU A 43 -4.74 14.45 7.64
C GLU A 43 -4.17 15.81 7.22
N SER A 44 -3.21 16.38 7.95
CA SER A 44 -2.65 17.69 7.58
C SER A 44 -1.71 17.64 6.39
N LEU A 45 -1.14 16.48 6.06
CA LEU A 45 -0.16 16.34 4.98
C LEU A 45 -0.75 16.63 3.59
N VAL A 46 -2.07 16.41 3.41
CA VAL A 46 -2.76 16.70 2.15
C VAL A 46 -3.20 18.17 2.03
N ASN A 47 -2.99 18.98 3.07
CA ASN A 47 -3.28 20.41 3.05
C ASN A 47 -2.12 21.26 2.51
N PHE A 48 -0.97 20.63 2.21
CA PHE A 48 0.12 21.30 1.51
C PHE A 48 -0.26 21.58 0.06
N ASP A 49 0.25 22.66 -0.50
CA ASP A 49 -0.09 23.09 -1.86
C ASP A 49 0.59 22.22 -2.92
N PHE A 50 1.85 21.85 -2.69
CA PHE A 50 2.65 21.12 -3.68
C PHE A 50 3.49 20.00 -3.05
N ALA A 51 3.75 18.97 -3.84
CA ALA A 51 4.80 17.99 -3.58
C ALA A 51 5.94 18.11 -4.60
N GLU A 52 7.17 18.24 -4.12
CA GLU A 52 8.39 18.19 -4.93
C GLU A 52 9.18 16.91 -4.68
N SER A 53 9.68 16.31 -5.75
CA SER A 53 10.41 15.05 -5.66
C SER A 53 11.26 14.79 -6.90
N ASP A 54 12.47 14.25 -6.70
CA ASP A 54 13.27 13.61 -7.75
C ASP A 54 13.20 12.06 -7.69
N ALA A 55 12.18 11.52 -7.02
CA ALA A 55 12.00 10.08 -6.89
C ALA A 55 11.69 9.43 -8.24
N THR A 56 12.20 8.23 -8.44
CA THR A 56 11.90 7.38 -9.60
C THR A 56 10.82 6.34 -9.30
N ALA A 57 10.49 6.14 -8.02
CA ALA A 57 9.44 5.22 -7.59
C ALA A 57 8.91 5.59 -6.19
N ILE A 58 7.64 5.25 -5.96
CA ILE A 58 7.04 5.18 -4.63
C ILE A 58 6.82 3.70 -4.31
N LEU A 59 7.39 3.22 -3.21
CA LEU A 59 7.29 1.84 -2.75
C LEU A 59 6.50 1.77 -1.45
N ILE A 60 5.36 1.09 -1.49
CA ILE A 60 4.49 0.84 -0.35
C ILE A 60 4.77 -0.55 0.20
N LEU A 61 5.01 -0.65 1.49
CA LEU A 61 5.23 -1.92 2.21
C LEU A 61 4.08 -2.19 3.16
N GLU A 62 3.52 -3.39 3.08
CA GLU A 62 2.50 -3.84 4.04
C GLU A 62 3.02 -3.84 5.48
N LYS A 63 4.09 -4.60 5.75
CA LYS A 63 4.57 -4.88 7.10
C LYS A 63 5.52 -3.80 7.61
N ASP A 64 5.24 -3.30 8.81
CA ASP A 64 6.13 -2.38 9.54
C ASP A 64 7.51 -3.02 9.77
N SER A 65 7.57 -4.30 10.11
CA SER A 65 8.84 -5.00 10.35
C SER A 65 9.74 -5.02 9.11
N VAL A 66 9.17 -5.21 7.92
CA VAL A 66 9.91 -5.15 6.65
C VAL A 66 10.37 -3.73 6.37
N PHE A 67 9.50 -2.75 6.61
CA PHE A 67 9.84 -1.32 6.48
C PHE A 67 11.02 -0.94 7.39
N GLN A 68 10.96 -1.25 8.69
CA GLN A 68 12.04 -0.97 9.64
C GLN A 68 13.33 -1.71 9.24
N HIS A 69 13.22 -2.99 8.85
CA HIS A 69 14.38 -3.76 8.42
C HIS A 69 15.09 -3.14 7.20
N LEU A 70 14.35 -2.65 6.19
CA LEU A 70 14.97 -1.94 5.06
C LEU A 70 15.69 -0.66 5.49
N LEU A 71 15.14 0.07 6.48
CA LEU A 71 15.82 1.25 7.01
C LEU A 71 17.11 0.90 7.74
N ASP A 72 17.11 -0.18 8.54
CA ASP A 72 18.29 -0.70 9.22
C ASP A 72 19.38 -1.13 8.22
N GLU A 73 18.98 -1.72 7.09
CA GLU A 73 19.85 -2.10 5.96
C GLU A 73 20.20 -0.91 5.04
N LYS A 74 19.95 0.33 5.48
CA LYS A 74 20.30 1.56 4.76
C LYS A 74 19.73 1.63 3.35
N PHE A 75 18.52 1.11 3.14
CA PHE A 75 17.85 1.12 1.84
C PHE A 75 17.81 2.51 1.20
N MET A 76 17.65 3.57 2.01
CA MET A 76 17.61 4.96 1.52
C MET A 76 18.97 5.47 1.00
N GLU A 77 20.09 4.88 1.42
CA GLU A 77 21.42 5.16 0.86
C GLU A 77 21.61 4.45 -0.49
N VAL A 78 21.12 3.22 -0.62
CA VAL A 78 21.21 2.40 -1.84
C VAL A 78 20.24 2.87 -2.92
N PHE A 79 19.02 3.26 -2.52
CA PHE A 79 17.94 3.74 -3.38
C PHE A 79 17.50 5.16 -2.97
N PRO A 80 18.35 6.18 -3.15
CA PRO A 80 18.11 7.54 -2.64
C PRO A 80 16.99 8.30 -3.38
N LYS A 81 16.51 7.76 -4.50
CA LYS A 81 15.42 8.30 -5.33
C LYS A 81 14.13 7.48 -5.17
N THR A 82 13.84 7.09 -3.94
CA THR A 82 12.62 6.36 -3.60
C THR A 82 11.85 7.11 -2.53
N ILE A 83 10.53 7.02 -2.57
CA ILE A 83 9.65 7.35 -1.45
C ILE A 83 9.17 6.02 -0.88
N LEU A 84 9.55 5.70 0.35
CA LEU A 84 9.15 4.48 1.04
C LEU A 84 7.98 4.80 1.96
N VAL A 85 6.92 3.99 1.89
CA VAL A 85 5.69 4.18 2.66
C VAL A 85 5.30 2.86 3.31
N THR A 86 4.75 2.88 4.53
CA THR A 86 4.06 1.73 5.11
C THR A 86 2.73 2.12 5.72
N GLY A 87 1.72 1.26 5.53
CA GLY A 87 0.42 1.38 6.18
C GLY A 87 0.26 0.49 7.42
N ARG A 88 1.27 -0.33 7.77
CA ARG A 88 1.24 -1.32 8.85
C ARG A 88 0.07 -2.31 8.75
N GLY A 89 -0.03 -2.99 7.61
CA GLY A 89 -1.12 -3.89 7.25
C GLY A 89 -2.15 -3.20 6.36
N TYR A 90 -3.44 -3.39 6.69
CA TYR A 90 -4.52 -2.70 5.98
C TYR A 90 -4.39 -1.19 6.15
N PRO A 91 -4.43 -0.42 5.05
CA PRO A 91 -4.24 1.01 5.13
C PRO A 91 -5.40 1.72 5.83
N ASP A 92 -5.05 2.69 6.66
CA ASP A 92 -6.02 3.66 7.16
C ASP A 92 -6.40 4.70 6.09
N ILE A 93 -7.35 5.56 6.44
CA ILE A 93 -7.86 6.59 5.53
C ILE A 93 -6.75 7.62 5.24
N CYS A 94 -6.00 8.05 6.26
CA CYS A 94 -4.93 9.04 6.12
C CYS A 94 -3.83 8.59 5.15
N THR A 95 -3.39 7.33 5.24
CA THR A 95 -2.39 6.75 4.34
C THR A 95 -2.89 6.73 2.90
N ARG A 96 -4.15 6.32 2.67
CA ARG A 96 -4.74 6.31 1.32
C ARG A 96 -4.92 7.72 0.78
N GLN A 97 -5.39 8.67 1.59
CA GLN A 97 -5.54 10.07 1.20
C GLN A 97 -4.21 10.68 0.79
N PHE A 98 -3.17 10.47 1.61
CA PHE A 98 -1.83 10.94 1.32
C PHE A 98 -1.30 10.38 0.00
N LEU A 99 -1.39 9.06 -0.21
CA LEU A 99 -0.93 8.43 -1.45
C LEU A 99 -1.75 8.88 -2.68
N ASN A 100 -3.06 9.08 -2.53
CA ASN A 100 -3.91 9.54 -3.62
C ASN A 100 -3.60 11.00 -3.99
N TRP A 101 -3.43 11.85 -2.98
CA TRP A 101 -2.96 13.22 -3.18
C TRP A 101 -1.58 13.22 -3.84
N LEU A 102 -0.64 12.40 -3.35
CA LEU A 102 0.70 12.29 -3.93
C LEU A 102 0.67 11.80 -5.39
N ALA A 103 -0.25 10.90 -5.74
CA ALA A 103 -0.48 10.48 -7.12
C ALA A 103 -0.88 11.65 -8.03
N SER A 104 -1.70 12.57 -7.51
CA SER A 104 -2.15 13.74 -8.26
C SER A 104 -1.05 14.78 -8.41
N GLN A 105 -0.17 14.90 -7.41
CA GLN A 105 0.95 15.85 -7.39
C GLN A 105 2.14 15.35 -8.22
N LEU A 106 2.39 14.03 -8.21
CA LEU A 106 3.53 13.39 -8.86
C LEU A 106 3.07 12.31 -9.87
N PRO A 107 2.26 12.65 -10.89
CA PRO A 107 1.59 11.67 -11.75
C PRO A 107 2.53 10.81 -12.59
N ASN A 108 3.78 11.23 -12.76
CA ASN A 108 4.78 10.52 -13.56
C ASN A 108 5.62 9.53 -12.74
N ILE A 109 5.48 9.52 -11.41
CA ILE A 109 6.24 8.61 -10.54
C ILE A 109 5.43 7.33 -10.35
N PRO A 110 5.94 6.16 -10.78
CA PRO A 110 5.22 4.91 -10.61
C PRO A 110 5.10 4.52 -9.13
N MET A 111 3.93 3.99 -8.78
CA MET A 111 3.63 3.46 -7.46
C MET A 111 3.60 1.94 -7.47
N PHE A 112 4.31 1.35 -6.51
CA PHE A 112 4.41 -0.08 -6.31
C PHE A 112 4.02 -0.44 -4.89
N ILE A 113 3.45 -1.63 -4.71
CA ILE A 113 3.21 -2.19 -3.38
C ILE A 113 3.78 -3.61 -3.28
N LEU A 114 4.39 -3.89 -2.14
CA LEU A 114 4.85 -5.19 -1.70
C LEU A 114 3.99 -5.66 -0.52
N THR A 115 3.33 -6.79 -0.71
CA THR A 115 2.50 -7.47 0.30
C THR A 115 2.91 -8.94 0.37
N ASP A 116 2.45 -9.67 1.39
CA ASP A 116 2.65 -11.11 1.45
C ASP A 116 1.92 -11.85 0.31
N ALA A 117 2.45 -12.99 -0.15
CA ALA A 117 1.77 -13.89 -1.11
C ALA A 117 0.64 -14.70 -0.48
N ASP A 118 -0.23 -14.05 0.28
CA ASP A 118 -1.36 -14.69 0.92
C ASP A 118 -2.67 -13.93 0.60
N PRO A 119 -3.83 -14.50 0.97
CA PRO A 119 -5.10 -13.84 0.71
C PRO A 119 -5.24 -12.47 1.39
N TYR A 120 -4.56 -12.23 2.51
CA TYR A 120 -4.60 -10.94 3.21
C TYR A 120 -3.79 -9.90 2.45
N GLY A 121 -2.58 -10.24 2.00
CA GLY A 121 -1.74 -9.38 1.18
C GLY A 121 -2.41 -8.98 -0.13
N ILE A 122 -3.12 -9.91 -0.79
CA ILE A 122 -3.93 -9.61 -1.98
C ILE A 122 -5.08 -8.65 -1.64
N GLU A 123 -5.80 -8.89 -0.54
CA GLU A 123 -6.90 -8.01 -0.12
C GLU A 123 -6.40 -6.59 0.21
N ILE A 124 -5.21 -6.46 0.81
CA ILE A 124 -4.56 -5.18 1.11
C ILE A 124 -4.25 -4.43 -0.18
N PHE A 125 -3.64 -5.10 -1.17
CA PHE A 125 -3.39 -4.51 -2.49
C PHE A 125 -4.70 -4.00 -3.13
N LEU A 126 -5.73 -4.83 -3.19
CA LEU A 126 -7.02 -4.46 -3.77
C LEU A 126 -7.67 -3.30 -3.00
N THR A 127 -7.46 -3.21 -1.69
CA THR A 127 -7.96 -2.11 -0.85
C THR A 127 -7.29 -0.78 -1.18
N TYR A 128 -5.98 -0.78 -1.45
CA TYR A 128 -5.30 0.42 -1.94
C TYR A 128 -5.77 0.79 -3.36
N LYS A 129 -5.79 -0.18 -4.28
CA LYS A 129 -6.05 0.08 -5.71
C LYS A 129 -7.49 0.46 -5.99
N TYR A 130 -8.46 -0.22 -5.39
CA TYR A 130 -9.89 -0.08 -5.70
C TYR A 130 -10.76 0.37 -4.51
N GLY A 131 -10.18 0.54 -3.32
CA GLY A 131 -10.93 0.82 -2.10
C GLY A 131 -11.43 -0.44 -1.40
N SER A 132 -12.08 -0.28 -0.25
CA SER A 132 -12.59 -1.41 0.52
C SER A 132 -13.94 -1.90 -0.01
N ASP A 133 -14.31 -3.16 0.27
CA ASP A 133 -15.63 -3.73 -0.10
C ASP A 133 -16.83 -3.11 0.63
N ARG A 134 -16.57 -2.14 1.54
CA ARG A 134 -17.63 -1.37 2.19
C ARG A 134 -18.16 -0.28 1.26
N SER A 135 -19.33 0.26 1.59
CA SER A 135 -19.97 1.29 0.76
C SER A 135 -18.97 2.38 0.36
N TRP A 136 -19.02 2.83 -0.90
CA TRP A 136 -18.09 3.84 -1.45
C TRP A 136 -17.96 5.08 -0.55
N ILE A 137 -19.09 5.49 0.03
CA ILE A 137 -19.21 6.62 0.97
C ILE A 137 -18.43 6.36 2.27
N GLU A 138 -18.50 5.15 2.83
CA GLU A 138 -17.72 4.78 4.02
C GLU A 138 -16.23 4.59 3.74
N SER A 139 -15.90 4.17 2.52
CA SER A 139 -14.52 3.95 2.07
C SER A 139 -13.76 5.25 1.76
N GLY A 140 -14.48 6.38 1.70
CA GLY A 140 -13.96 7.71 1.35
C GLY A 140 -13.72 7.91 -0.15
N GLY A 141 -14.10 6.94 -1.00
CA GLY A 141 -13.85 6.99 -2.45
C GLY A 141 -12.37 7.07 -2.86
N ILE A 142 -11.44 6.82 -1.95
CA ILE A 142 -10.00 6.97 -2.21
C ILE A 142 -9.44 5.68 -2.82
N THR A 143 -8.94 5.78 -4.05
CA THR A 143 -8.38 4.69 -4.84
C THR A 143 -7.04 5.07 -5.44
N LEU A 144 -6.23 4.07 -5.78
CA LEU A 144 -4.92 4.22 -6.43
C LEU A 144 -4.88 3.36 -7.71
N PRO A 145 -5.62 3.71 -8.76
CA PRO A 145 -5.77 2.86 -9.95
C PRO A 145 -4.45 2.55 -10.66
N GLN A 146 -3.45 3.44 -10.55
CA GLN A 146 -2.12 3.26 -11.12
C GLN A 146 -1.19 2.36 -10.28
N LEU A 147 -1.61 1.93 -9.09
CA LEU A 147 -0.80 1.11 -8.20
C LEU A 147 -0.55 -0.27 -8.82
N LYS A 148 0.71 -0.69 -8.82
CA LYS A 148 1.15 -2.00 -9.29
C LYS A 148 1.58 -2.88 -8.13
N TRP A 149 1.06 -4.09 -8.08
CA TRP A 149 1.54 -5.11 -7.15
C TRP A 149 2.81 -5.76 -7.68
N ILE A 150 3.85 -5.84 -6.86
CA ILE A 150 5.16 -6.40 -7.22
C ILE A 150 5.69 -7.27 -6.07
N GLY A 151 6.69 -8.11 -6.37
CA GLY A 151 7.46 -8.87 -5.39
C GLY A 151 7.06 -10.33 -5.32
N PHE A 152 7.11 -10.95 -4.14
CA PHE A 152 6.82 -12.37 -3.93
C PHE A 152 5.37 -12.67 -4.31
N LEU A 153 5.12 -13.03 -5.57
CA LEU A 153 3.81 -13.47 -6.03
C LEU A 153 3.61 -14.95 -5.66
N PRO A 154 2.37 -15.39 -5.39
CA PRO A 154 2.08 -16.81 -5.17
C PRO A 154 2.71 -17.74 -6.23
N SER A 155 2.63 -17.36 -7.51
CA SER A 155 3.22 -18.10 -8.63
C SER A 155 4.75 -18.19 -8.58
N GLU A 156 5.41 -17.15 -8.06
CA GLU A 156 6.87 -17.04 -7.96
C GLU A 156 7.47 -17.77 -6.75
N ALA A 157 6.65 -18.25 -5.81
CA ALA A 157 7.10 -18.96 -4.63
C ALA A 157 8.00 -20.18 -4.95
N ASN A 158 7.75 -20.87 -6.07
CA ASN A 158 8.59 -22.00 -6.50
C ASN A 158 9.96 -21.55 -7.07
N ASN A 159 10.05 -20.34 -7.62
CA ASN A 159 11.28 -19.82 -8.24
C ASN A 159 12.25 -19.26 -7.18
N LEU A 160 11.73 -18.87 -6.02
CA LEU A 160 12.49 -18.18 -4.98
C LEU A 160 13.15 -19.13 -3.98
N SER A 161 13.20 -20.44 -4.29
CA SER A 161 13.86 -21.46 -3.47
C SER A 161 13.43 -21.45 -2.00
N VAL A 162 12.18 -21.06 -1.73
CA VAL A 162 11.63 -21.10 -0.36
C VAL A 162 11.54 -22.56 0.06
N PRO A 163 12.21 -22.95 1.16
CA PRO A 163 12.14 -24.32 1.66
C PRO A 163 10.69 -24.75 1.91
N GLU A 164 10.28 -25.95 1.46
CA GLU A 164 8.89 -26.41 1.59
C GLU A 164 8.39 -26.44 3.06
N ASN A 165 9.29 -26.56 4.02
CA ASN A 165 8.98 -26.54 5.45
C ASN A 165 8.65 -25.15 6.00
N GLN A 166 8.89 -24.08 5.23
CA GLN A 166 8.46 -22.72 5.54
C GLN A 166 7.09 -22.39 4.93
N LEU A 167 6.59 -23.21 4.00
CA LEU A 167 5.25 -23.05 3.43
C LEU A 167 4.19 -23.51 4.42
N LEU A 168 3.22 -22.64 4.66
CA LEU A 168 2.07 -22.87 5.53
C LEU A 168 0.92 -23.44 4.72
N LYS A 169 0.20 -24.41 5.31
CA LYS A 169 -1.04 -24.91 4.70
C LYS A 169 -2.15 -23.88 4.87
N LEU A 170 -2.95 -23.68 3.82
CA LEU A 170 -4.12 -22.81 3.90
C LEU A 170 -5.11 -23.33 4.95
N THR A 171 -5.52 -22.44 5.84
CA THR A 171 -6.57 -22.68 6.82
C THR A 171 -7.95 -22.61 6.16
N ASN A 172 -8.99 -23.06 6.88
CA ASN A 172 -10.37 -22.88 6.40
C ASN A 172 -10.79 -21.41 6.31
N SER A 173 -10.17 -20.52 7.09
CA SER A 173 -10.39 -19.08 6.99
C SER A 173 -9.84 -18.54 5.67
N ASP A 174 -8.63 -18.96 5.31
CA ASP A 174 -7.96 -18.53 4.08
C ASP A 174 -8.76 -18.96 2.85
N LYS A 175 -9.22 -20.20 2.81
CA LYS A 175 -10.07 -20.71 1.70
C LYS A 175 -11.33 -19.87 1.50
N ARG A 176 -12.05 -19.55 2.59
CA ARG A 176 -13.24 -18.69 2.52
C ARG A 176 -12.92 -17.28 2.04
N ARG A 177 -11.72 -16.77 2.36
CA ARG A 177 -11.27 -15.44 1.92
C ARG A 177 -10.89 -15.46 0.44
N ILE A 178 -10.18 -16.49 -0.01
CA ILE A 178 -9.85 -16.74 -1.41
C ILE A 178 -11.11 -16.82 -2.27
N GLU A 179 -12.15 -17.53 -1.83
CA GLU A 179 -13.44 -17.59 -2.56
C GLU A 179 -14.09 -16.21 -2.73
N LYS A 180 -13.99 -15.33 -1.73
CA LYS A 180 -14.48 -13.95 -1.83
C LYS A 180 -13.62 -13.11 -2.75
N LEU A 181 -12.29 -13.24 -2.64
CA LEU A 181 -11.33 -12.52 -3.46
C LEU A 181 -11.47 -12.90 -4.94
N SER A 182 -11.59 -14.18 -5.27
CA SER A 182 -11.79 -14.67 -6.64
C SER A 182 -12.99 -13.98 -7.31
N LYS A 183 -14.13 -13.91 -6.61
CA LYS A 183 -15.32 -13.18 -7.10
C LYS A 183 -15.06 -11.69 -7.27
N ARG A 184 -14.40 -11.06 -6.31
CA ARG A 184 -14.11 -9.63 -6.32
C ARG A 184 -13.15 -9.27 -7.46
N VAL A 185 -12.07 -10.01 -7.62
CA VAL A 185 -11.06 -9.78 -8.64
C VAL A 185 -11.66 -9.97 -10.04
N LEU A 186 -12.51 -10.97 -10.22
CA LEU A 186 -13.26 -11.17 -11.47
C LEU A 186 -14.14 -9.95 -11.81
N LEU A 187 -14.82 -9.36 -10.82
CA LEU A 187 -15.62 -8.13 -11.01
C LEU A 187 -14.77 -6.89 -11.31
N LEU A 188 -13.53 -6.85 -10.81
CA LEU A 188 -12.59 -5.75 -11.03
C LEU A 188 -11.79 -5.87 -12.33
N GLU A 189 -11.96 -6.98 -13.05
CA GLU A 189 -11.24 -7.30 -14.31
C GLU A 189 -9.71 -7.28 -14.17
N GLU A 190 -9.19 -7.53 -12.96
CA GLU A 190 -7.75 -7.52 -12.67
C GLU A 190 -7.16 -8.92 -12.90
N ASN A 191 -7.02 -9.30 -14.18
CA ASN A 191 -6.64 -10.65 -14.60
C ASN A 191 -5.32 -11.15 -13.97
N ALA A 192 -4.31 -10.29 -13.84
CA ALA A 192 -3.04 -10.68 -13.23
C ALA A 192 -3.19 -11.13 -11.77
N VAL A 193 -4.08 -10.50 -11.00
CA VAL A 193 -4.37 -10.94 -9.63
C VAL A 193 -5.25 -12.18 -9.63
N PHE A 194 -6.14 -12.33 -10.61
CA PHE A 194 -7.00 -13.49 -10.73
C PHE A 194 -6.16 -14.76 -10.86
N ASP A 195 -5.15 -14.73 -11.74
CA ASP A 195 -4.22 -15.84 -11.95
C ASP A 195 -3.49 -16.23 -10.66
N GLU A 196 -3.07 -15.25 -9.85
CA GLU A 196 -2.43 -15.49 -8.55
C GLU A 196 -3.39 -16.08 -7.51
N VAL A 197 -4.64 -15.63 -7.49
CA VAL A 197 -5.70 -16.19 -6.62
C VAL A 197 -5.99 -17.64 -7.00
N ASP A 198 -6.11 -17.94 -8.30
CA ASP A 198 -6.32 -19.30 -8.80
C ASP A 198 -5.11 -20.20 -8.49
N PHE A 199 -3.89 -19.67 -8.57
CA PHE A 199 -2.70 -20.39 -8.18
C PHE A 199 -2.71 -20.80 -6.69
N LEU A 200 -3.14 -19.90 -5.80
CA LEU A 200 -3.31 -20.19 -4.37
C LEU A 200 -4.33 -21.31 -4.12
N ILE A 201 -5.44 -21.33 -4.87
CA ILE A 201 -6.46 -22.39 -4.79
C ILE A 201 -5.84 -23.74 -5.16
N LEU A 202 -5.08 -23.79 -6.26
CA LEU A 202 -4.48 -25.02 -6.78
C LEU A 202 -3.40 -25.59 -5.87
N LYS A 203 -2.54 -24.73 -5.29
CA LYS A 203 -1.42 -25.18 -4.44
C LYS A 203 -1.83 -25.51 -3.01
N GLY A 204 -2.84 -24.82 -2.46
CA GLY A 204 -3.31 -25.08 -1.10
C GLY A 204 -2.32 -24.69 0.01
N ARG A 205 -1.27 -23.91 -0.32
CA ARG A 205 -0.20 -23.46 0.60
C ARG A 205 0.26 -22.04 0.24
N VAL A 206 0.80 -21.33 1.23
CA VAL A 206 1.37 -19.97 1.16
C VAL A 206 2.69 -19.90 1.90
#